data_AF-A0ABD5TNU9-F1
#
_entry.id   AF-A0ABD5TNU9-F1
#
_cell.length_a   1.000
_cell.length_b   1.000
_cell.length_c   1.000
_cell.angle_alpha   90.00
_cell.angle_beta   90.00
_cell.angle_gamma   90.00
#
_symmetry.space_group_name_H-M   'P 1'
#
loop_
_entity.id
_entity.type
_entity.pdbx_description
1 polymer ?
#
loop_
_entity_poly.entity_id
_entity_poly.type
_entity_poly.pdbx_seq_one_letter_code
_entity_poly.pdbx_strand_id
1 'polypeptide(L)' 'MSSATDRFGPFCGALGCRSAADVVIRHTEHGKRTVCEEHAGDDEVVRDV' A
#
# COMPACT_ATOMS: atom_id res chain seq x y z
N MET A 1 13.89 -15.51 14.57
CA MET A 1 12.95 -14.38 14.45
C MET A 1 11.71 -14.89 13.72
N SER A 2 10.78 -15.50 14.44
CA SER A 2 9.55 -16.05 13.86
C SER A 2 8.46 -14.99 14.01
N SER A 3 8.31 -14.12 13.01
CA SER A 3 7.35 -13.02 13.02
C SER A 3 5.95 -13.54 12.67
N ALA A 4 5.19 -13.94 13.69
CA ALA A 4 3.80 -14.34 13.60
C ALA A 4 2.84 -13.14 13.35
N THR A 5 3.12 -12.30 12.35
CA THR A 5 2.27 -11.14 11.97
C THR A 5 1.60 -11.32 10.60
N ASP A 6 1.96 -12.35 9.84
CA ASP A 6 1.67 -12.44 8.40
C ASP A 6 0.35 -13.14 8.05
N ARG A 7 -0.76 -12.74 8.69
CA ARG A 7 -2.12 -13.16 8.23
C ARG A 7 -2.95 -12.04 7.63
N PHE A 8 -2.44 -10.81 7.73
CA PHE A 8 -2.99 -9.64 7.09
C PHE A 8 -1.86 -9.11 6.22
N GLY A 9 -2.12 -8.96 4.92
CA GLY A 9 -1.16 -8.37 3.98
C GLY A 9 -0.71 -6.97 4.43
N PRO A 10 0.18 -6.30 3.69
CA PRO A 10 0.60 -4.95 4.04
C PRO A 10 -0.62 -4.03 4.15
N PHE A 11 -0.58 -3.10 5.11
CA PHE A 11 -1.62 -2.09 5.28
C PHE A 11 -1.35 -0.89 4.37
N CYS A 12 -2.40 -0.12 4.08
CA CYS A 12 -2.28 1.11 3.32
C CYS A 12 -1.27 2.06 3.98
N GLY A 13 -0.29 2.53 3.20
CA GLY A 13 0.74 3.47 3.64
C GLY A 13 0.28 4.92 3.75
N ALA A 14 -1.02 5.21 3.54
CA ALA A 14 -1.60 6.52 3.79
C ALA A 14 -1.74 6.75 5.29
N LEU A 15 -1.27 7.92 5.76
CA LEU A 15 -1.30 8.25 7.19
C LEU A 15 -2.73 8.27 7.71
N GLY A 16 -3.03 7.40 8.67
CA GLY A 16 -4.36 7.26 9.25
C GLY A 16 -5.27 6.23 8.58
N CYS A 17 -4.88 5.69 7.41
CA CYS A 17 -5.56 4.55 6.81
C CYS A 17 -5.05 3.25 7.45
N ARG A 18 -5.99 2.38 7.83
CA ARG A 18 -5.70 1.04 8.39
C ARG A 18 -6.27 -0.09 7.53
N SER A 19 -6.75 0.26 6.33
CA SER A 19 -7.24 -0.72 5.36
C SER A 19 -6.08 -1.59 4.87
N ALA A 20 -6.41 -2.80 4.40
CA ALA A 20 -5.45 -3.62 3.67
C ALA A 20 -4.97 -2.84 2.43
N ALA A 21 -3.70 -2.98 2.07
CA ALA A 21 -3.20 -2.46 0.81
C ALA A 21 -3.43 -3.48 -0.29
N ASP A 22 -3.87 -2.96 -1.43
CA ASP A 22 -4.24 -3.76 -2.60
C ASP A 22 -3.25 -3.54 -3.75
N VAL A 23 -2.65 -2.35 -3.81
CA VAL A 23 -1.80 -1.92 -4.93
C VAL A 23 -0.52 -1.23 -4.45
N VAL A 24 0.51 -1.27 -5.29
CA VAL A 24 1.68 -0.42 -5.21
C VAL A 24 1.56 0.65 -6.28
N ILE A 25 1.52 1.90 -5.86
CA ILE A 25 1.55 3.08 -6.74
C ILE A 25 2.95 3.67 -6.82
N ARG A 26 3.21 4.40 -7.91
CA ARG A 26 4.37 5.26 -8.07
C ARG A 26 3.95 6.72 -7.90
N HIS A 27 4.08 7.22 -6.67
CA HIS A 27 3.87 8.62 -6.37
C HIS A 27 4.99 9.47 -6.98
N THR A 28 4.61 10.54 -7.67
CA THR A 28 5.54 11.44 -8.37
C THR A 28 6.58 12.07 -7.43
N GLU A 29 6.15 12.50 -6.23
CA GLU A 29 7.04 13.14 -5.25
C GLU A 29 7.74 12.18 -4.26
N HIS A 30 7.14 11.03 -3.97
CA HIS A 30 7.58 10.15 -2.87
C HIS A 30 8.09 8.78 -3.35
N GLY A 31 8.04 8.50 -4.66
CA GLY A 31 8.41 7.21 -5.22
C GLY A 31 7.34 6.13 -4.97
N LYS A 32 7.76 4.89 -4.79
CA LYS A 32 6.83 3.75 -4.68
C LYS A 32 6.18 3.68 -3.30
N ARG A 33 4.86 3.51 -3.26
CA ARG A 33 4.07 3.32 -2.02
C ARG A 33 3.05 2.21 -2.19
N THR A 34 2.88 1.41 -1.14
CA THR A 34 1.82 0.40 -1.05
C THR A 34 0.59 1.03 -0.40
N VAL A 35 -0.56 1.02 -1.07
CA VAL A 35 -1.79 1.69 -0.64
C VAL A 35 -3.01 0.83 -0.98
N CYS A 36 -4.16 1.12 -0.37
CA CYS A 36 -5.43 0.55 -0.82
C CYS A 36 -5.89 1.26 -2.09
N GLU A 37 -6.84 0.66 -2.82
CA GLU A 37 -7.39 1.23 -4.06
C GLU A 37 -7.93 2.66 -3.87
N GLU A 38 -8.53 2.96 -2.71
CA GLU A 38 -9.06 4.30 -2.39
C GLU A 38 -7.97 5.37 -2.28
N HIS A 39 -6.77 4.99 -1.83
CA HIS A 39 -5.63 5.91 -1.68
C HIS A 39 -4.62 5.77 -2.83
N ALA A 40 -4.90 4.93 -3.83
CA ALA A 40 -4.16 4.93 -5.08
C ALA A 40 -4.38 6.24 -5.85
N GLY A 41 -5.59 6.81 -5.73
CA GLY A 41 -5.92 8.09 -6.35
C GLY A 41 -5.69 8.07 -7.85
N ASP A 42 -4.98 9.08 -8.36
CA ASP A 42 -4.57 9.20 -9.77
C ASP A 42 -3.12 8.73 -10.00
N ASP A 43 -2.45 8.19 -8.99
CA ASP A 43 -1.07 7.72 -9.12
C ASP A 43 -0.99 6.44 -9.97
N GLU A 44 0.12 6.29 -10.69
CA GLU A 44 0.34 5.11 -11.54
C GLU A 44 0.49 3.85 -10.70
N VAL A 45 -0.43 2.90 -10.86
CA VAL A 45 -0.32 1.56 -10.27
C VAL A 45 0.77 0.77 -11.00
N VAL A 46 1.81 0.37 -10.28
CA VAL A 46 2.95 -0.39 -10.82
C VAL A 46 2.87 -1.88 -10.57
N ARG A 47 2.09 -2.34 -9.57
CA ARG A 47 1.73 -3.75 -9.37
C ARG A 47 0.64 -3.91 -8.30
N ASP A 48 -0.04 -5.04 -8.33
CA ASP A 48 -0.86 -5.54 -7.23
C ASP A 48 0.01 -6.13 -6.10
N VAL A 49 -0.59 -6.30 -4.91
CA VAL A 49 0.11 -6.67 -3.67
C VAL A 49 -0.15 -8.11 -3.25
#